data_AF-A0A521S1W2-F1
#
_entry.id   AF-A0A521S1W2-F1
#
_cell.length_a   1.000
_cell.length_b   1.000
_cell.length_c   1.000
_cell.angle_alpha   90.00
_cell.angle_beta   90.00
_cell.angle_gamma   90.00
#
_symmetry.space_group_name_H-M   'P 1'
#
loop_
_entity.id
_entity.type
_entity.pdbx_description
1 polymer ?
#
loop_
_entity_poly.entity_id
_entity_poly.type
_entity_poly.pdbx_seq_one_letter_code
_entity_poly.pdbx_strand_id
1 'polypeptide(L)'
;MGPQDHLGALLDGMGCTVCEEHVPGARIRLLAQRDDLLFLQLDCPGCGSTSLVFVADATVVPAAGPPPVAPEAVRLAGADPVSADDVLDMHAFLAAWTGDLDDLVRPAGHAGWAARPDLRRSGRSA
;
A
#
# COMPACT_ATOMS: atom_id res chain seq x y z
N MET A 1 12.66 -14.77 33.66
CA MET A 1 12.80 -14.21 32.31
C MET A 1 12.47 -15.32 31.35
N GLY A 2 11.25 -15.30 30.80
CA GLY A 2 10.76 -16.33 29.88
C GLY A 2 11.05 -15.94 28.43
N PRO A 3 11.00 -16.88 27.47
CA PRO A 3 11.14 -16.58 26.03
C PRO A 3 10.18 -15.50 25.51
N GLN A 4 9.06 -15.31 26.22
CA GLN A 4 8.00 -14.34 25.90
C GLN A 4 8.40 -12.89 26.19
N ASP A 5 9.32 -12.66 27.13
CA ASP A 5 9.76 -11.32 27.51
C ASP A 5 10.60 -10.66 26.40
N HIS A 6 11.28 -11.47 25.57
CA HIS A 6 12.10 -10.97 24.46
C HIS A 6 11.24 -10.58 23.25
N LEU A 7 10.08 -11.21 23.07
CA LEU A 7 9.17 -10.94 21.96
C LEU A 7 8.56 -9.54 22.05
N GLY A 8 8.20 -9.10 23.27
CA GLY A 8 7.68 -7.75 23.50
C GLY A 8 8.68 -6.65 23.10
N ALA A 9 9.98 -6.87 23.32
CA ALA A 9 11.02 -5.91 22.94
C ALA A 9 11.31 -5.90 21.43
N LEU A 10 11.18 -7.04 20.75
CA LEU A 10 11.36 -7.16 19.29
C LEU A 10 10.20 -6.52 18.49
N LEU A 11 8.99 -6.53 19.06
CA LEU A 11 7.78 -6.04 18.42
C LEU A 11 7.39 -4.63 18.88
N ASP A 12 8.21 -4.02 19.73
CA ASP A 12 7.98 -2.66 20.21
C ASP A 12 8.05 -1.67 19.04
N GLY A 13 6.99 -0.90 18.85
CA GLY A 13 6.87 0.05 17.74
C GLY A 13 6.17 -0.48 16.49
N MET A 14 5.48 -1.62 16.56
CA MET A 14 4.58 -2.04 15.47
C MET A 14 3.40 -1.06 15.33
N GLY A 15 3.14 -0.59 14.10
CA GLY A 15 2.06 0.35 13.82
C GLY A 15 0.67 -0.31 13.86
N CYS A 16 -0.32 0.41 14.38
CA CYS A 16 -1.71 0.01 14.29
C CYS A 16 -2.18 0.03 12.83
N THR A 17 -2.79 -1.05 12.34
CA THR A 17 -3.31 -1.10 10.96
C THR A 17 -4.53 -0.21 10.71
N VAL A 18 -5.13 0.35 11.77
CA VAL A 18 -6.32 1.21 11.70
C VAL A 18 -5.96 2.69 11.76
N CYS A 19 -5.16 3.08 12.75
CA CYS A 19 -4.84 4.50 12.99
C CYS A 19 -3.35 4.80 12.82
N GLU A 20 -2.53 3.83 12.41
CA GLU A 20 -1.09 3.93 12.15
C GLU A 20 -0.23 4.33 13.37
N GLU A 21 -0.86 4.61 14.51
CA GLU A 21 -0.21 4.91 15.78
C GLU A 21 0.61 3.70 16.30
N HIS A 22 1.70 3.98 17.00
CA HIS A 22 2.57 2.93 17.55
C HIS A 22 1.88 2.17 18.68
N VAL A 23 1.93 0.83 18.60
CA VAL A 23 1.44 -0.05 19.65
C VAL A 23 2.64 -0.43 20.55
N PRO A 24 2.61 -0.10 21.85
CA PRO A 24 3.67 -0.49 22.78
C PRO A 24 3.74 -2.02 22.90
N GLY A 25 4.94 -2.59 23.00
CA GLY A 25 5.16 -4.03 23.15
C GLY A 25 4.39 -4.65 24.33
N ALA A 26 4.18 -3.88 25.41
CA ALA A 26 3.36 -4.29 26.57
C ALA A 26 1.87 -4.52 26.25
N ARG A 27 1.39 -4.06 25.09
CA ARG A 27 0.03 -4.27 24.57
C ARG A 27 -0.03 -5.33 23.47
N ILE A 28 1.07 -6.06 23.26
CA ILE A 28 1.16 -7.18 22.34
C ILE A 28 1.24 -8.47 23.16
N ARG A 29 0.28 -9.38 22.93
CA ARG A 29 0.16 -10.63 23.69
C ARG A 29 0.30 -11.83 22.76
N LEU A 30 1.20 -12.75 23.10
CA LEU A 30 1.28 -14.05 22.44
C LEU A 30 0.11 -14.92 22.89
N LEU A 31 -0.79 -15.24 21.98
CA LEU A 31 -1.94 -16.12 22.21
C LEU A 31 -1.56 -17.59 22.08
N ALA A 32 -0.76 -17.92 21.06
CA ALA A 32 -0.32 -19.27 20.80
C ALA A 32 0.97 -19.27 19.98
N GLN A 33 1.73 -20.36 20.12
CA GLN A 33 2.81 -20.73 19.20
C GLN A 33 2.49 -22.12 18.66
N ARG A 34 2.47 -22.27 17.34
CA ARG A 34 2.25 -23.55 16.65
C ARG A 34 3.25 -23.63 15.51
N ASP A 35 4.10 -24.65 15.55
CA ASP A 35 5.19 -24.81 14.60
C ASP A 35 6.02 -23.51 14.55
N ASP A 36 6.16 -22.92 13.37
CA ASP A 36 6.92 -21.68 13.14
C ASP A 36 6.02 -20.43 13.11
N LEU A 37 4.76 -20.55 13.56
CA LEU A 37 3.79 -19.46 13.62
C LEU A 37 3.55 -18.98 15.06
N LEU A 38 3.71 -17.68 15.26
CA LEU A 38 3.32 -16.96 16.45
C LEU A 38 1.98 -16.24 16.20
N PHE A 39 1.02 -16.50 17.07
CA PHE A 39 -0.31 -15.91 17.05
C PHE A 39 -0.33 -14.80 18.09
N LEU A 40 -0.44 -13.56 17.65
CA LEU A 40 -0.35 -12.38 18.48
C LEU A 40 -1.68 -11.64 18.50
N GLN A 41 -2.01 -11.08 19.66
CA GLN A 41 -3.06 -10.08 19.81
C GLN A 41 -2.40 -8.73 20.03
N LEU A 42 -2.79 -7.72 19.24
CA LEU A 42 -2.44 -6.33 19.47
C LEU A 42 -3.68 -5.57 19.91
N ASP A 43 -3.53 -4.79 21.00
CA ASP A 43 -4.57 -3.89 21.49
C ASP A 43 -4.08 -2.44 21.38
N CYS A 44 -4.60 -1.69 20.42
CA CYS A 44 -4.17 -0.31 20.18
C CYS A 44 -4.75 0.64 21.24
N PRO A 45 -3.92 1.42 21.96
CA PRO A 45 -4.41 2.40 22.93
C PRO A 45 -5.00 3.66 22.29
N GLY A 46 -4.65 3.96 21.04
CA GLY A 46 -5.11 5.17 20.33
C GLY A 46 -6.56 5.07 19.86
N CYS A 47 -6.88 4.04 19.07
CA CYS A 47 -8.23 3.83 18.54
C CYS A 47 -9.04 2.73 19.25
N GLY A 48 -8.43 1.98 20.17
CA GLY A 48 -9.09 0.88 20.89
C GLY A 48 -9.29 -0.39 20.06
N SER A 49 -8.72 -0.46 18.85
CA SER A 49 -8.84 -1.66 18.01
C SER A 49 -8.08 -2.84 18.60
N THR A 50 -8.68 -4.02 18.52
CA THR A 50 -7.99 -5.30 18.75
C THR A 50 -7.75 -5.99 17.41
N SER A 51 -6.53 -6.45 17.17
CA SER A 51 -6.16 -7.16 15.94
C SER A 51 -5.39 -8.44 16.24
N LEU A 52 -5.60 -9.44 15.39
CA LEU A 52 -4.90 -10.72 15.42
C LEU A 52 -3.81 -10.71 14.34
N VAL A 53 -2.57 -10.93 14.74
CA VAL A 53 -1.39 -10.91 13.87
C VAL A 53 -0.71 -12.26 13.91
N PHE A 54 -0.28 -12.74 12.75
CA PHE A 54 0.45 -14.00 12.59
C PHE A 54 1.87 -13.66 12.14
N VAL A 55 2.87 -14.10 12.88
CA VAL A 55 4.27 -13.94 12.53
C VAL A 55 4.86 -15.31 12.27
N ALA A 56 5.47 -15.48 11.10
CA ALA A 56 6.16 -16.71 10.74
C ALA A 56 7.68 -16.46 10.74
N ASP A 57 8.48 -17.43 11.19
CA ASP A 57 9.93 -17.36 11.07
C ASP A 57 10.32 -17.24 9.58
N ALA A 58 11.03 -16.18 9.22
CA ALA A 58 11.50 -15.91 7.86
C ALA A 58 12.48 -16.96 7.33
N THR A 59 13.01 -17.84 8.18
CA THR A 59 13.87 -18.97 7.80
C THR A 59 13.10 -20.23 7.39
N VAL A 60 11.81 -20.34 7.73
CA VAL A 60 10.95 -21.50 7.37
C VAL A 60 9.86 -21.15 6.36
N VAL A 61 9.49 -19.87 6.25
CA VAL A 61 8.72 -19.39 5.10
C VAL A 61 9.70 -19.17 3.95
N PRO A 62 9.59 -19.86 2.80
CA PRO A 62 10.38 -19.48 1.62
C PRO A 62 10.06 -18.01 1.40
N ALA A 63 11.09 -17.15 1.57
CA ALA A 63 11.02 -15.69 1.54
C ALA A 63 9.81 -15.30 0.74
N ALA A 64 8.72 -14.90 1.42
CA ALA A 64 7.39 -14.82 0.83
C ALA A 64 7.61 -14.26 -0.56
N GLY A 65 7.43 -15.13 -1.58
CA GLY A 65 7.74 -14.75 -2.95
C GLY A 65 7.10 -13.39 -3.18
N PRO A 66 7.73 -12.51 -3.98
CA PRO A 66 7.34 -11.10 -4.08
C PRO A 66 5.83 -10.99 -3.95
N PRO A 67 5.33 -10.17 -2.99
CA PRO A 67 3.93 -10.20 -2.55
C PRO A 67 3.05 -10.36 -3.77
N PRO A 68 2.05 -11.28 -3.75
CA PRO A 68 1.31 -11.67 -4.94
C PRO A 68 0.99 -10.42 -5.72
N VAL A 69 1.61 -10.29 -6.91
CA VAL A 69 1.61 -9.04 -7.65
C VAL A 69 0.17 -8.63 -7.78
N ALA A 70 -0.20 -7.56 -7.09
CA ALA A 70 -1.58 -7.20 -6.98
C ALA A 70 -2.13 -7.02 -8.41
N PRO A 71 -3.36 -7.45 -8.73
CA PRO A 71 -3.85 -7.47 -10.11
C PRO A 71 -3.67 -6.13 -10.83
N GLU A 72 -3.71 -5.02 -10.09
CA GLU A 72 -3.40 -3.67 -10.53
C GLU A 72 -1.94 -3.47 -10.93
N ALA A 73 -0.98 -4.05 -10.21
CA ALA A 73 0.44 -3.96 -10.54
C ALA A 73 0.76 -4.73 -11.84
N VAL A 74 0.05 -5.83 -12.14
CA VAL A 74 0.14 -6.51 -13.45
C VAL A 74 -0.42 -5.64 -14.57
N ARG A 75 -1.56 -4.97 -14.35
CA ARG A 75 -2.14 -4.05 -15.35
C ARG A 75 -1.26 -2.83 -15.61
N LEU A 76 -0.57 -2.34 -14.57
CA LEU A 76 0.23 -1.13 -14.65
C LEU A 76 1.69 -1.38 -15.04
N ALA A 77 2.15 -2.64 -15.03
CA ALA A 77 3.53 -3.02 -15.36
C ALA A 77 4.00 -2.60 -16.76
N GLY A 78 3.06 -2.34 -17.68
CA GLY A 78 3.34 -1.86 -19.04
C GLY A 78 2.87 -0.43 -19.32
N ALA A 79 2.39 0.30 -18.32
CA ALA A 79 1.96 1.68 -18.48
C ALA A 79 3.17 2.63 -18.35
N ASP A 80 3.16 3.72 -19.10
CA ASP A 80 4.13 4.80 -18.91
C ASP A 80 3.95 5.42 -17.51
N PRO A 81 5.04 5.78 -16.79
CA PRO A 81 4.93 6.48 -15.52
C PRO A 81 4.18 7.82 -15.67
N VAL A 82 3.37 8.16 -14.68
CA VAL A 82 2.71 9.47 -14.62
C VAL A 82 3.78 10.56 -14.50
N SER A 83 3.79 11.47 -15.46
CA SER A 83 4.69 12.61 -15.54
C SER A 83 4.07 13.88 -14.96
N ALA A 84 4.87 14.94 -14.84
CA ALA A 84 4.37 16.25 -14.42
C ALA A 84 3.38 16.85 -15.44
N ASP A 85 3.58 16.59 -16.73
CA ASP A 85 2.69 17.06 -17.79
C ASP A 85 1.31 16.41 -17.67
N ASP A 86 1.25 15.10 -17.35
CA ASP A 86 -0.01 14.39 -17.13
C ASP A 86 -0.84 15.02 -15.98
N VAL A 87 -0.16 15.51 -14.93
CA VAL A 87 -0.82 16.19 -13.80
C VAL A 87 -1.36 17.56 -14.21
N LEU A 88 -0.59 18.32 -14.99
CA LEU A 88 -1.00 19.63 -15.48
C LEU A 88 -2.17 19.52 -16.48
N ASP A 89 -2.15 18.51 -17.33
CA ASP A 89 -3.23 18.22 -18.27
C ASP A 89 -4.51 17.82 -17.54
N MET A 90 -4.41 16.95 -16.52
CA MET A 90 -5.55 16.58 -15.68
C MET A 90 -6.11 17.79 -14.94
N HIS A 91 -5.24 18.65 -14.40
CA HIS A 91 -5.66 19.89 -13.73
C HIS A 91 -6.44 20.81 -14.69
N ALA A 92 -5.90 21.06 -15.88
CA ALA A 92 -6.57 21.92 -16.86
C ALA A 92 -7.91 21.34 -17.32
N PHE A 93 -8.00 20.02 -17.49
CA PHE A 93 -9.23 19.32 -17.80
C PHE A 93 -10.28 19.46 -16.69
N LEU A 94 -9.91 19.18 -15.44
CA LEU A 94 -10.83 19.28 -14.30
C LEU A 94 -11.30 20.72 -14.05
N ALA A 95 -10.44 21.72 -14.29
CA ALA A 95 -10.82 23.12 -14.18
C ALA A 95 -11.91 23.54 -15.17
N ALA A 96 -12.00 22.88 -16.33
CA ALA A 96 -13.01 23.13 -17.36
C ALA A 96 -14.19 22.15 -17.33
N TRP A 97 -14.15 21.14 -16.46
CA TRP A 97 -15.15 20.09 -16.40
C TRP A 97 -16.47 20.60 -15.81
N THR A 98 -17.59 20.24 -16.45
CA THR A 98 -18.95 20.66 -16.04
C THR A 98 -19.93 19.48 -15.93
N GLY A 99 -19.44 18.24 -16.10
CA GLY A 99 -20.24 17.02 -15.99
C GLY A 99 -20.31 16.46 -14.57
N ASP A 100 -20.94 15.30 -14.41
CA ASP A 100 -21.03 14.60 -13.12
C ASP A 100 -19.77 13.76 -12.83
N LEU A 101 -19.57 13.42 -11.55
CA LEU A 101 -18.49 12.55 -11.10
C LEU A 101 -18.59 11.15 -11.73
N ASP A 102 -19.81 10.64 -11.89
CA ASP A 102 -20.03 9.33 -12.51
C ASP A 102 -19.52 9.30 -13.95
N ASP A 103 -19.71 10.39 -14.70
CA ASP A 103 -19.20 10.52 -16.07
C ASP A 103 -17.67 10.66 -16.10
N LEU A 104 -17.09 11.29 -15.08
CA LEU A 104 -15.66 11.52 -14.96
C LEU A 104 -14.87 10.22 -14.70
N VAL A 105 -15.40 9.33 -13.85
CA VAL A 105 -14.69 8.11 -13.42
C VAL A 105 -15.08 6.86 -14.21
N ARG A 106 -16.09 6.96 -15.09
CA ARG A 106 -16.47 5.84 -15.94
C ARG A 106 -15.31 5.47 -16.85
N PRO A 107 -14.97 4.18 -17.00
CA PRO A 107 -13.92 3.76 -17.93
C PRO A 107 -14.29 4.19 -19.35
N ALA A 108 -13.75 5.32 -19.80
CA ALA A 108 -13.80 5.71 -21.19
C ALA A 108 -12.87 4.75 -21.94
N GLY A 109 -13.43 4.01 -22.92
CA GLY A 109 -12.62 3.16 -23.79
C GLY A 109 -11.45 3.96 -24.35
N HIS A 110 -10.27 3.33 -24.38
CA HIS A 110 -8.94 3.89 -24.65
C HIS A 110 -8.74 4.51 -26.06
N ALA A 111 -9.69 5.29 -26.58
CA ALA A 111 -9.65 5.87 -27.91
C ALA A 111 -9.49 7.40 -27.93
N GLY A 112 -9.63 8.08 -26.79
CA GLY A 112 -9.68 9.55 -26.74
C GLY A 112 -8.37 10.28 -26.39
N TRP A 113 -7.50 9.69 -25.56
CA TRP A 113 -6.38 10.45 -24.97
C TRP A 113 -5.14 10.53 -25.89
N ALA A 114 -4.89 9.50 -26.70
CA ALA A 114 -3.73 9.43 -27.59
C ALA A 114 -3.88 10.24 -28.89
N ALA A 115 -5.02 10.90 -29.10
CA ALA A 115 -5.33 11.65 -30.32
C ALA A 115 -5.04 13.15 -30.19
N ARG A 116 -4.02 13.56 -29.42
CA ARG A 116 -3.46 14.91 -29.50
C ARG A 116 -2.08 14.85 -30.15
N PRO A 117 -1.94 15.15 -31.45
CA PRO A 117 -0.66 15.56 -31.97
C PRO A 117 -0.32 16.91 -31.33
N ASP A 118 0.96 17.26 -31.32
CA ASP A 118 1.48 18.57 -30.87
C ASP A 118 1.89 18.59 -29.39
N LEU A 119 3.03 17.95 -29.09
CA LEU A 119 4.05 18.46 -28.15
C LEU A 119 5.34 17.59 -28.14
N ARG A 120 5.43 16.55 -28.98
CA ARG A 120 6.72 15.88 -29.28
C ARG A 120 7.58 16.70 -30.25
N ARG A 121 8.00 17.92 -29.88
CA ARG A 121 9.17 18.55 -30.52
C ARG A 121 9.82 19.62 -29.64
N SER A 122 11.16 19.53 -29.57
CA SER A 122 12.14 20.41 -28.91
C SER A 122 12.33 20.16 -27.41
N GLY A 123 13.51 19.81 -26.89
CA GLY A 123 14.84 19.80 -27.49
C GLY A 123 15.75 18.76 -26.83
N ARG A 124 16.33 17.91 -27.67
CA ARG A 124 17.62 17.28 -27.44
C ARG A 124 18.63 18.13 -28.21
N SER A 125 19.43 18.94 -27.51
CA SER A 125 20.66 19.55 -28.02
C SER A 125 21.52 20.09 -26.87
N ALA A 126 22.81 19.77 -26.96
CA ALA A 126 23.97 20.09 -26.10
C ALA A 126 24.16 19.17 -24.89
#